data_AF-A0A7C6V188-F1
#
_entry.id   AF-A0A7C6V188-F1
#
_cell.length_a   1.000
_cell.length_b   1.000
_cell.length_c   1.000
_cell.angle_alpha   90.00
_cell.angle_beta   90.00
_cell.angle_gamma   90.00
#
_symmetry.space_group_name_H-M   'P 1'
#
loop_
_entity.id
_entity.type
_entity.pdbx_description
1 polymer ?
#
loop_
_entity_poly.entity_id
_entity_poly.type
_entity_poly.pdbx_seq_one_letter_code
_entity_poly.pdbx_strand_id
1 'polypeptide(L)'
;MSPMNNGLCWKDVLRETAALLLERGEAAVAARLEKCEIEARFCARASGCDAYTVVLVTGEEAEVDYLYNRCELIQEALNEVLPAKGCLCTDLLVRLPAPGGPEHLLEGLRALCAAVEREGRQPPSGRSGAGQS
;
A
#
# COMPACT_ATOMS: atom_id res chain seq x y z
N MET A 1 -19.04 1.46 -9.01
CA MET A 1 -18.59 2.84 -8.75
C MET A 1 -17.26 2.73 -8.03
N SER A 2 -16.15 3.09 -8.68
CA SER A 2 -14.83 3.04 -8.06
C SER A 2 -14.76 4.08 -6.93
N PRO A 3 -14.19 3.73 -5.76
CA PRO A 3 -14.09 4.67 -4.64
C PRO A 3 -13.07 5.77 -4.99
N MET A 4 -13.58 6.92 -5.43
CA MET A 4 -12.79 8.15 -5.56
C MET A 4 -12.53 8.69 -4.16
N ASN A 5 -11.37 8.38 -3.57
CA ASN A 5 -10.83 9.16 -2.45
C ASN A 5 -9.93 10.25 -3.04
N ASN A 6 -10.28 11.51 -2.82
CA ASN A 6 -9.58 12.73 -3.29
C ASN A 6 -9.41 12.88 -4.82
N GLY A 7 -10.28 12.28 -5.63
CA GLY A 7 -10.22 12.39 -7.10
C GLY A 7 -9.13 11.54 -7.76
N LEU A 8 -8.40 10.74 -6.99
CA LEU A 8 -7.50 9.72 -7.51
C LEU A 8 -8.25 8.45 -7.92
N CYS A 9 -7.97 7.97 -9.12
CA CYS A 9 -8.34 6.63 -9.53
C CYS A 9 -7.26 5.65 -9.07
N TRP A 10 -7.50 4.94 -7.96
CA TRP A 10 -6.56 3.96 -7.42
C TRP A 10 -6.27 2.81 -8.39
N LYS A 11 -7.21 2.49 -9.29
CA LYS A 11 -6.98 1.52 -10.35
C LYS A 11 -5.94 1.99 -11.38
N ASP A 12 -5.88 3.29 -11.65
CA ASP A 12 -4.85 3.85 -12.54
C ASP A 12 -3.49 3.91 -11.83
N VAL A 13 -3.47 4.22 -10.52
CA VAL A 13 -2.25 4.08 -9.70
C VAL A 13 -1.71 2.65 -9.80
N LEU A 14 -2.56 1.64 -9.61
CA LEU A 14 -2.15 0.24 -9.69
C LEU A 14 -1.58 -0.14 -11.07
N ARG A 15 -2.17 0.39 -12.16
CA ARG A 15 -1.66 0.18 -13.53
C ARG A 15 -0.31 0.86 -13.76
N GLU A 16 -0.16 2.10 -13.32
CA GLU A 16 1.11 2.84 -13.43
C GLU A 16 2.20 2.13 -12.61
N THR A 17 1.89 1.64 -11.40
CA THR A 17 2.79 0.83 -10.58
C THR A 17 3.16 -0.49 -11.28
N ALA A 18 2.20 -1.19 -11.88
CA ALA A 18 2.47 -2.41 -12.63
C ALA A 18 3.36 -2.15 -13.85
N ALA A 19 3.14 -1.05 -14.57
CA ALA A 19 3.99 -0.64 -15.69
C ALA A 19 5.43 -0.37 -15.24
N LEU A 20 5.62 0.35 -14.13
CA LEU A 20 6.94 0.62 -13.56
C LEU A 20 7.66 -0.69 -13.15
N LEU A 21 6.94 -1.63 -12.54
CA LEU A 21 7.50 -2.94 -12.17
C LEU A 21 7.86 -3.76 -13.41
N LEU A 22 7.07 -3.68 -14.47
CA LEU A 22 7.38 -4.34 -15.74
C LEU A 22 8.69 -3.80 -16.35
N GLU A 23 8.90 -2.48 -16.33
CA GLU A 23 10.15 -1.84 -16.76
C GLU A 23 11.37 -2.27 -15.93
N ARG A 24 11.16 -2.64 -14.66
CA ARG A 24 12.20 -3.16 -13.75
C ARG A 24 12.49 -4.66 -13.93
N GLY A 25 11.79 -5.33 -14.84
CA GLY A 25 11.90 -6.78 -15.05
C GLY A 25 11.05 -7.62 -14.08
N GLU A 26 10.21 -7.00 -13.26
CA GLU A 26 9.33 -7.66 -12.29
C GLU A 26 7.98 -8.03 -12.92
N ALA A 27 8.03 -8.62 -14.12
CA ALA A 27 6.85 -8.96 -14.92
C ALA A 27 5.85 -9.87 -14.17
N ALA A 28 6.38 -10.77 -13.33
CA ALA A 28 5.56 -11.69 -12.54
C ALA A 28 4.76 -10.97 -11.44
N VAL A 29 5.28 -9.88 -10.87
CA VAL A 29 4.57 -9.06 -9.88
C VAL A 29 3.57 -8.15 -10.60
N ALA A 30 3.99 -7.51 -11.69
CA ALA A 30 3.14 -6.63 -12.51
C ALA A 30 1.86 -7.35 -12.99
N ALA A 31 1.99 -8.55 -13.55
CA ALA A 31 0.86 -9.34 -14.05
C ALA A 31 -0.15 -9.74 -12.95
N ARG A 32 0.29 -9.78 -11.69
CA ARG A 32 -0.56 -10.10 -10.54
C ARG A 32 -1.25 -8.87 -9.98
N LEU A 33 -0.55 -7.74 -9.94
CA LEU A 33 -1.14 -6.45 -9.59
C LEU A 33 -2.30 -6.09 -10.51
N GLU A 34 -2.21 -6.37 -11.81
CA GLU A 34 -3.31 -6.11 -12.75
C GLU A 34 -4.61 -6.88 -12.44
N LYS A 35 -4.50 -8.01 -11.73
CA LYS A 35 -5.63 -8.84 -11.29
C LYS A 35 -6.17 -8.44 -9.92
N CYS A 36 -5.42 -7.62 -9.19
CA CYS A 36 -5.82 -7.16 -7.87
C CYS A 36 -6.85 -6.04 -7.97
N GLU A 37 -7.78 -6.04 -7.03
CA GLU A 37 -8.49 -4.82 -6.67
C GLU A 37 -7.64 -4.03 -5.67
N ILE A 38 -7.87 -2.72 -5.59
CA ILE A 38 -7.10 -1.83 -4.73
C ILE A 38 -8.06 -0.95 -3.93
N GLU A 39 -7.82 -0.92 -2.62
CA GLU A 39 -8.46 0.00 -1.70
C GLU A 39 -7.39 0.91 -1.10
N ALA A 40 -7.74 2.15 -0.83
CA ALA A 40 -6.86 3.08 -0.13
C ALA A 40 -7.64 3.81 0.96
N ARG A 41 -7.03 3.84 2.15
CA ARG A 41 -7.58 4.49 3.33
C ARG A 41 -6.68 5.64 3.70
N PHE A 42 -7.26 6.83 3.76
CA PHE A 42 -6.54 8.02 4.20
C PHE A 42 -6.14 7.87 5.67
N CYS A 43 -4.87 8.09 5.96
CA CYS A 43 -4.30 8.00 7.30
C CYS A 43 -4.14 9.39 7.91
N ALA A 44 -3.37 10.23 7.25
CA ALA A 44 -3.00 11.54 7.74
C ALA A 44 -2.54 12.44 6.59
N ARG A 45 -2.41 13.74 6.85
CA ARG A 45 -1.72 14.66 5.94
C ARG A 45 -0.34 14.94 6.51
N ALA A 46 0.72 14.60 5.77
CA ALA A 46 2.11 14.80 6.18
C ALA A 46 2.80 15.75 5.19
N SER A 47 3.23 16.93 5.68
CA SER A 47 4.04 17.88 4.91
C SER A 47 3.50 18.24 3.51
N GLY A 48 2.18 18.38 3.37
CA GLY A 48 1.53 18.71 2.10
C GLY A 48 1.22 17.52 1.19
N CYS A 49 1.51 16.29 1.62
CA CYS A 49 1.09 15.06 0.96
C CYS A 49 0.01 14.34 1.77
N ASP A 50 -0.96 13.73 1.09
CA ASP A 50 -1.95 12.85 1.72
C ASP A 50 -1.38 11.44 1.85
N ALA A 51 -1.30 10.92 3.07
CA ALA A 51 -0.78 9.61 3.37
C ALA A 51 -1.91 8.57 3.41
N TYR A 52 -1.69 7.41 2.78
CA TYR A 52 -2.67 6.33 2.68
C TYR A 52 -2.07 4.98 3.08
N THR A 53 -2.89 4.16 3.74
CA THR A 53 -2.71 2.71 3.77
C THR A 53 -3.37 2.14 2.52
N VAL A 54 -2.59 1.43 1.72
CA VAL A 54 -3.04 0.76 0.49
C VAL A 54 -3.29 -0.72 0.79
N VAL A 55 -4.40 -1.25 0.29
CA VAL A 55 -4.80 -2.64 0.46
C VAL A 55 -5.03 -3.26 -0.92
N LEU A 56 -4.21 -4.24 -1.26
CA LEU A 56 -4.40 -5.08 -2.43
C LEU A 56 -5.31 -6.24 -2.07
N VAL A 57 -6.32 -6.47 -2.91
CA VAL A 57 -7.29 -7.54 -2.75
C VAL A 57 -7.15 -8.48 -3.94
N THR A 58 -6.75 -9.72 -3.68
CA THR A 58 -6.61 -10.76 -4.70
C THR A 58 -7.60 -11.89 -4.45
N GLY A 59 -8.03 -12.60 -5.49
CA GLY A 59 -9.00 -13.70 -5.40
C GLY A 59 -8.40 -15.05 -5.01
N GLU A 60 -7.08 -15.19 -4.98
CA GLU A 60 -6.38 -16.46 -4.79
C GLU A 60 -5.44 -16.41 -3.59
N GLU A 61 -5.46 -17.43 -2.73
CA GLU A 61 -4.66 -17.45 -1.49
C GLU A 61 -3.16 -17.50 -1.78
N ALA A 62 -2.76 -18.30 -2.79
CA ALA A 62 -1.38 -18.36 -3.25
C ALA A 62 -0.83 -17.01 -3.74
N GLU A 63 -1.71 -16.13 -4.22
CA GLU A 63 -1.34 -14.79 -4.67
C GLU A 63 -1.15 -13.83 -3.49
N VAL A 64 -1.83 -14.06 -2.36
CA VAL A 64 -1.60 -13.29 -1.12
C VAL A 64 -0.17 -13.49 -0.65
N ASP A 65 0.25 -14.74 -0.48
CA ASP A 65 1.60 -15.07 -0.01
C ASP A 65 2.66 -14.54 -0.98
N TYR A 66 2.43 -14.67 -2.29
CA TYR A 66 3.36 -14.19 -3.31
C TYR A 66 3.55 -12.67 -3.24
N LEU A 67 2.44 -11.92 -3.24
CA LEU A 67 2.47 -10.45 -3.21
C LEU A 67 2.94 -9.92 -1.85
N TYR A 68 2.62 -10.61 -0.75
CA TYR A 68 3.12 -10.28 0.57
C TYR A 68 4.66 -10.37 0.63
N ASN A 69 5.25 -11.42 0.05
CA ASN A 69 6.71 -11.57 -0.06
C ASN A 69 7.38 -10.54 -1.01
N ARG A 70 6.59 -9.68 -1.65
CA ARG A 70 7.03 -8.61 -2.55
C ARG A 70 6.46 -7.25 -2.14
N CYS A 71 5.94 -7.12 -0.91
CA CYS A 71 5.28 -5.91 -0.45
C CYS A 71 6.21 -4.69 -0.45
N GLU A 72 7.48 -4.85 -0.08
CA GLU A 72 8.48 -3.78 -0.09
C GLU A 72 8.69 -3.24 -1.52
N LEU A 73 8.94 -4.12 -2.49
CA LEU A 73 9.09 -3.78 -3.91
C LEU A 73 7.86 -3.05 -4.45
N ILE A 74 6.66 -3.54 -4.11
CA ILE A 74 5.40 -2.93 -4.56
C ILE A 74 5.19 -1.56 -3.90
N GLN A 75 5.50 -1.43 -2.60
CA GLN A 75 5.36 -0.19 -1.86
C GLN A 75 6.36 0.88 -2.33
N GLU A 76 7.58 0.50 -2.66
CA GLU A 76 8.57 1.37 -3.31
C GLU A 76 8.02 1.91 -4.65
N ALA A 77 7.52 1.01 -5.51
CA ALA A 77 6.93 1.41 -6.79
C ALA A 77 5.68 2.31 -6.62
N LEU A 78 4.83 2.05 -5.63
CA LEU A 78 3.72 2.94 -5.26
C LEU A 78 4.21 4.31 -4.83
N ASN A 79 5.25 4.37 -4.00
CA ASN A 79 5.84 5.61 -3.51
C ASN A 79 6.64 6.40 -4.56
N GLU A 80 6.84 5.85 -5.75
CA GLU A 80 7.35 6.59 -6.91
C GLU A 80 6.22 7.16 -7.77
N VAL A 81 5.09 6.47 -7.84
CA VAL A 81 3.91 6.90 -8.62
C VAL A 81 3.08 7.95 -7.86
N LEU A 82 2.90 7.77 -6.55
CA LEU A 82 2.01 8.58 -5.72
C LEU A 82 2.47 10.03 -5.46
N PRO A 83 3.77 10.38 -5.35
CA PRO A 83 4.18 11.76 -5.08
C PRO A 83 3.79 12.76 -6.17
N ALA A 84 3.81 12.34 -7.45
CA ALA A 84 3.31 13.16 -8.56
C ALA A 84 1.80 13.48 -8.43
N LYS A 85 1.10 12.72 -7.58
CA LYS A 85 -0.33 12.83 -7.27
C LYS A 85 -0.56 13.42 -5.87
N GLY A 86 0.49 13.95 -5.23
CA GLY A 86 0.43 14.56 -3.89
C GLY A 86 0.14 13.55 -2.77
N CYS A 87 0.43 12.28 -3.00
CA CYS A 87 0.09 11.18 -2.09
C CYS A 87 1.32 10.36 -1.70
N LEU A 88 1.21 9.61 -0.59
CA LEU A 88 2.23 8.66 -0.13
C LEU A 88 1.55 7.38 0.37
N CYS A 89 2.21 6.23 0.18
CA CYS A 89 1.83 4.94 0.74
C CYS A 89 2.63 4.68 2.02
N THR A 90 1.97 4.76 3.18
CA THR A 90 2.61 4.48 4.47
C THR A 90 2.68 3.00 4.76
N ASP A 91 1.63 2.27 4.37
CA ASP A 91 1.48 0.85 4.66
C ASP A 91 0.86 0.16 3.45
N LEU A 92 1.33 -1.04 3.14
CA LEU A 92 0.78 -1.91 2.11
C LEU A 92 0.31 -3.23 2.74
N LEU A 93 -0.95 -3.57 2.49
CA LEU A 93 -1.55 -4.82 2.92
C LEU A 93 -2.01 -5.64 1.71
N VAL A 94 -1.95 -6.97 1.82
CA VAL A 94 -2.48 -7.89 0.82
C VAL A 94 -3.45 -8.84 1.49
N ARG A 95 -4.61 -9.06 0.88
CA ARG A 95 -5.63 -9.94 1.45
C ARG A 95 -6.48 -10.64 0.39
N LEU A 96 -7.15 -11.70 0.84
CA LEU A 96 -8.30 -12.26 0.14
C LEU A 96 -9.53 -11.36 0.27
N PRO A 97 -10.55 -11.51 -0.59
CA PRO A 97 -11.84 -10.86 -0.41
C PRO A 97 -12.46 -11.44 0.88
N ALA A 98 -12.93 -10.59 1.79
CA ALA A 98 -13.45 -11.06 3.07
C ALA A 98 -14.76 -11.85 2.81
N PRO A 99 -14.87 -13.11 3.26
CA PRO A 99 -16.14 -13.82 3.23
C PRO A 99 -17.06 -13.15 4.27
N GLY A 100 -18.05 -12.38 3.80
CA GLY A 100 -19.00 -11.69 4.68
C GLY A 100 -18.96 -10.15 4.64
N GLY A 101 -18.27 -9.54 3.67
CA GLY A 101 -18.38 -8.10 3.43
C GLY A 101 -17.52 -7.20 4.32
N PRO A 102 -17.58 -5.88 4.11
CA PRO A 102 -16.60 -4.89 4.57
C PRO A 102 -16.56 -4.66 6.09
N GLU A 103 -17.49 -5.23 6.87
CA GLU A 103 -17.61 -4.98 8.31
C GLU A 103 -16.58 -5.77 9.12
N HIS A 104 -16.28 -7.02 8.71
CA HIS A 104 -15.20 -7.83 9.29
C HIS A 104 -13.80 -7.29 8.94
N LEU A 105 -13.72 -6.45 7.90
CA LEU A 105 -12.50 -5.76 7.48
C LEU A 105 -12.07 -4.68 8.48
N LEU A 106 -13.05 -3.99 9.07
CA LEU A 106 -12.82 -2.90 10.00
C LEU A 106 -12.28 -3.39 11.34
N GLU A 107 -12.69 -4.58 11.78
CA GLU A 107 -12.16 -5.19 13.00
C GLU A 107 -10.70 -5.64 12.83
N GLY A 108 -10.36 -6.26 11.70
CA GLY A 108 -8.99 -6.65 11.38
C GLY A 108 -8.04 -5.46 11.25
N LEU A 109 -8.46 -4.40 10.54
CA LEU A 109 -7.67 -3.16 10.39
C LEU A 109 -7.53 -2.40 11.71
N ARG A 110 -8.59 -2.30 12.51
CA ARG A 110 -8.51 -1.67 13.84
C ARG A 110 -7.59 -2.44 14.77
N ALA A 111 -7.61 -3.77 14.72
CA ALA A 111 -6.70 -4.60 15.50
C ALA A 111 -5.23 -4.42 15.06
N LEU A 112 -4.98 -4.27 13.77
CA LEU A 112 -3.63 -4.03 13.23
C LEU A 112 -3.12 -2.62 13.58
N CYS A 113 -3.93 -1.58 13.39
CA CYS A 113 -3.58 -0.21 13.80
C CYS A 113 -3.37 -0.11 15.32
N ALA A 114 -4.22 -0.76 16.12
CA ALA A 114 -4.05 -0.81 17.57
C ALA A 114 -2.80 -1.60 17.98
N ALA A 115 -2.40 -2.63 17.23
CA ALA A 115 -1.15 -3.35 17.47
C ALA A 115 0.07 -2.49 17.15
N VAL A 116 0.03 -1.70 16.07
CA VAL A 116 1.09 -0.74 15.71
C VAL A 116 1.22 0.39 16.75
N GLU A 117 0.10 0.92 17.24
CA GLU A 117 0.09 1.91 18.32
C GLU A 117 0.61 1.34 19.65
N ARG A 118 0.35 0.06 19.94
CA ARG A 118 0.83 -0.62 21.17
C ARG A 118 2.29 -1.05 21.09
N GLU A 119 2.80 -1.39 19.91
CA GLU A 119 4.21 -1.75 19.70
C GLU A 119 5.15 -0.53 19.67
N GLY A 120 4.63 0.70 19.53
CA GLY A 120 5.44 1.92 19.65
C GLY A 120 6.63 2.00 18.69
N ARG A 121 6.61 1.25 17.58
CA ARG A 121 7.69 1.25 16.60
C ARG A 121 7.61 2.51 15.78
N GLN A 122 8.44 3.49 16.13
CA GLN A 122 8.87 4.50 15.18
C GLN A 122 9.38 3.79 13.90
N PRO A 123 9.03 4.30 12.70
CA PRO A 123 9.69 3.83 11.48
C PRO A 123 11.21 3.99 11.67
N PRO A 124 12.03 3.10 11.09
CA PRO A 124 13.48 3.16 11.25
C PRO A 124 13.96 4.55 10.81
N SER A 125 14.36 5.37 11.79
CA SER A 125 14.99 6.65 11.54
C SER A 125 16.36 6.38 10.93
N GLY A 126 16.41 6.38 9.60
CA GLY A 126 17.65 6.44 8.86
C GLY A 126 18.38 7.75 9.18
N ARG A 127 19.40 7.62 10.04
CA ARG A 127 20.60 8.46 10.09
C ARG A 127 20.42 9.94 10.49
N SER A 128 20.68 10.25 11.75
CA SER A 128 21.37 11.51 12.11
C SER A 128 22.86 11.23 12.29
N GLY A 129 23.60 11.36 11.19
CA GLY A 129 25.01 11.68 11.24
C GLY A 129 25.14 13.20 11.35
N ALA A 130 25.44 13.69 12.55
CA ALA A 130 26.07 14.97 12.86
C ALA A 130 26.75 14.72 14.22
N GLY A 131 28.07 14.72 14.39
CA GLY A 131 29.04 15.68 13.91
C GLY A 131 29.32 16.67 15.05
N GLN A 132 30.49 16.51 15.70
CA GLN A 132 31.15 17.46 16.63
C GLN A 132 30.54 17.49 18.05
N SER A 133 31.27 17.43 19.18
CA SER A 133 32.63 17.91 19.49
C SER A 133 33.38 16.97 20.46
#